data_AF-A0A7W9PFF0-F1
#
_entry.id   AF-A0A7W9PFF0-F1
#
_cell.length_a   1.000
_cell.length_b   1.000
_cell.length_c   1.000
_cell.angle_alpha   90.00
_cell.angle_beta   90.00
_cell.angle_gamma   90.00
#
_symmetry.space_group_name_H-M   'P 1'
#
loop_
_entity.id
_entity.type
_entity.pdbx_description
1 polymer ?
#
loop_
_entity_poly.entity_id
_entity_poly.type
_entity_poly.pdbx_seq_one_letter_code
_entity_poly.pdbx_strand_id
1 'polypeptide(L)' 'MTTTPRDDEPTPRPRPSGDRTRGRVRRESDAAKLARIFGETLPQTSSDERAPDGDRPSSSDEWLRSQVPPHHG' A
#
# COMPACT_ATOMS: atom_id res chain seq x y z
N MET A 1 -3.34 -27.15 -34.95
CA MET A 1 -4.41 -26.60 -34.11
C MET A 1 -4.44 -27.40 -32.81
N THR A 2 -3.58 -27.08 -31.84
CA THR A 2 -3.54 -27.79 -30.56
C THR A 2 -4.21 -26.93 -29.50
N THR A 3 -5.34 -27.41 -29.00
CA THR A 3 -6.07 -26.83 -27.87
C THR A 3 -5.35 -27.19 -26.57
N THR A 4 -5.12 -26.21 -25.70
CA THR A 4 -4.64 -26.42 -24.33
C THR A 4 -5.83 -26.15 -23.40
N PRO A 5 -6.25 -27.08 -22.54
CA PRO A 5 -7.31 -26.84 -21.58
C PRO A 5 -6.80 -25.85 -20.50
N ARG A 6 -7.61 -24.83 -20.20
CA ARG A 6 -7.33 -23.83 -19.18
C ARG A 6 -7.63 -24.43 -17.81
N ASP A 7 -6.57 -24.66 -17.05
CA ASP A 7 -6.60 -25.10 -15.66
C ASP A 7 -7.54 -24.26 -14.78
N ASP A 8 -8.26 -24.99 -13.92
CA ASP A 8 -8.80 -24.66 -12.60
C ASP A 8 -8.55 -23.20 -12.13
N GLU A 9 -9.61 -22.38 -12.14
CA GLU A 9 -9.65 -21.13 -11.38
C GLU A 9 -9.57 -21.47 -9.88
N PRO A 10 -8.51 -21.08 -9.15
CA PRO A 10 -8.44 -21.35 -7.73
C PRO A 10 -9.50 -20.53 -7.01
N THR A 11 -10.61 -21.17 -6.65
CA THR A 11 -11.65 -20.57 -5.78
C THR A 11 -10.95 -19.94 -4.56
N PRO A 12 -11.11 -18.63 -4.31
CA PRO A 12 -10.48 -17.99 -3.17
C PRO A 12 -11.02 -18.62 -1.90
N ARG A 13 -10.16 -19.33 -1.18
CA ARG A 13 -10.50 -19.94 0.11
C ARG A 13 -10.99 -18.83 1.06
N PRO A 14 -12.10 -19.03 1.78
CA PRO A 14 -12.56 -18.03 2.75
C PRO A 14 -11.45 -17.80 3.77
N ARG A 15 -11.02 -16.54 3.90
CA ARG A 15 -9.93 -16.16 4.81
C ARG A 15 -10.33 -16.55 6.24
N PRO A 16 -9.46 -17.20 7.02
CA PRO A 16 -9.80 -17.61 8.37
C PRO A 16 -10.12 -16.38 9.22
N SER A 17 -11.32 -16.34 9.79
CA SER A 17 -11.83 -15.24 10.63
C SER A 17 -10.94 -14.85 11.81
N GLY A 18 -9.93 -15.65 12.15
CA GLY A 18 -8.92 -15.39 13.20
C GLY A 18 -7.87 -14.34 12.85
N ASP A 19 -7.86 -13.78 11.64
CA ASP A 19 -6.91 -12.73 11.25
C ASP A 19 -7.20 -11.37 11.90
N ARG A 20 -8.47 -11.09 12.21
CA ARG A 20 -8.90 -9.80 12.79
C ARG A 20 -8.31 -9.56 14.17
N THR A 21 -8.21 -10.61 14.99
CA THR A 21 -7.62 -10.54 16.33
C THR A 21 -6.13 -10.30 16.26
N ARG A 22 -5.42 -10.96 15.33
CA ARG A 22 -3.98 -10.74 15.09
C ARG A 22 -3.70 -9.34 14.56
N GLY A 23 -4.53 -8.83 13.64
CA GLY A 23 -4.43 -7.46 13.14
C GLY A 23 -4.61 -6.40 14.23
N ARG A 24 -5.53 -6.61 15.18
CA ARG A 24 -5.72 -5.72 16.35
C ARG A 24 -4.48 -5.68 17.24
N VAL A 25 -3.95 -6.84 17.62
CA VAL A 25 -2.74 -6.94 18.48
C VAL A 25 -1.54 -6.26 17.82
N ARG A 26 -1.38 -6.41 16.50
CA ARG A 26 -0.33 -5.73 15.73
C ARG A 26 -0.47 -4.21 15.83
N ARG A 27 -1.66 -3.67 15.57
CA ARG A 27 -1.93 -2.22 15.66
C ARG A 27 -1.67 -1.65 17.05
N GLU A 28 -2.08 -2.37 18.10
CA GLU A 28 -1.84 -1.95 19.49
C GLU A 28 -0.35 -1.94 19.85
N SER A 29 0.40 -2.96 19.40
CA SER A 29 1.86 -3.00 19.56
C SER A 29 2.57 -1.88 18.81
N ASP A 30 2.06 -1.48 17.64
CA ASP A 30 2.63 -0.40 16.85
C ASP A 30 2.31 0.96 17.47
N ALA A 31 1.10 1.15 18.02
CA ALA A 31 0.74 2.33 18.79
C ALA A 31 1.64 2.53 20.02
N ALA A 32 1.93 1.47 20.78
CA ALA A 32 2.82 1.55 21.94
C ALA A 32 4.27 1.93 21.56
N LYS A 33 4.79 1.39 20.44
CA LYS A 33 6.13 1.76 19.93
C LYS A 33 6.18 3.22 19.50
N LEU A 34 5.16 3.67 18.77
CA LEU A 34 5.05 5.05 18.33
C LEU A 34 4.94 6.00 19.53
N ALA A 35 4.16 5.65 20.56
CA ALA A 35 4.03 6.46 21.77
C ALA A 35 5.35 6.61 22.55
N ARG A 36 6.20 5.58 22.54
CA ARG A 36 7.53 5.65 23.15
C ARG A 36 8.48 6.61 22.44
N ILE A 37 8.31 6.82 21.13
CA ILE A 37 9.19 7.68 20.32
C ILE A 37 8.63 9.10 20.22
N PHE A 38 7.32 9.22 20.02
CA PHE A 38 6.64 10.47 19.66
C PHE A 38 5.74 11.03 20.77
N GLY A 39 5.53 10.29 21.87
CA GLY A 39 4.53 10.60 22.89
C GLY A 39 3.13 10.09 22.55
N GLU A 40 2.17 10.25 23.46
CA GLU A 40 0.81 9.71 23.30
C GLU A 40 0.05 10.35 22.11
N THR A 41 0.38 11.59 21.77
CA THR A 41 -0.23 12.34 20.67
C THR A 41 0.57 12.19 19.39
N LEU A 42 0.05 11.43 18.43
CA LEU A 42 0.65 11.33 17.10
C LEU A 42 0.19 12.46 16.19
N PRO A 43 1.10 13.05 15.38
CA PRO A 43 0.71 13.96 14.31
C PRO A 43 -0.35 13.30 13.43
N GLN A 44 -1.47 13.98 13.23
CA GLN A 44 -2.50 13.53 12.30
C GLN A 44 -2.11 13.96 10.89
N THR A 45 -1.91 13.01 9.98
CA THR A 45 -1.73 13.32 8.55
C THR A 45 -3.04 13.87 8.01
N SER A 46 -2.97 14.98 7.26
CA SER A 46 -4.16 15.56 6.65
C SER A 46 -4.66 14.69 5.49
N SER A 47 -5.90 14.91 5.04
CA SER A 47 -6.43 14.16 3.90
C SER A 47 -5.68 14.47 2.60
N ASP A 48 -5.03 15.64 2.52
CA ASP A 48 -4.32 16.13 1.33
C ASP A 48 -2.99 15.38 1.10
N GLU A 49 -2.37 14.87 2.17
CA GLU A 49 -1.12 14.10 2.10
C GLU A 49 -1.33 12.65 1.63
N ARG A 50 -2.57 12.16 1.64
CA ARG A 50 -2.90 10.85 1.06
C ARG A 50 -3.28 11.03 -0.40
N ALA A 51 -2.35 10.67 -1.29
CA ALA A 51 -2.71 10.35 -2.66
C ALA A 51 -3.79 9.26 -2.65
N PRO A 52 -4.85 9.36 -3.47
CA PRO A 52 -5.83 8.30 -3.59
C PRO A 52 -5.12 7.00 -4.01
N ASP A 53 -5.55 5.87 -3.46
CA ASP A 53 -5.01 4.55 -3.75
C ASP A 53 -5.15 4.26 -5.26
N GLY A 54 -4.12 4.60 -6.06
CA GLY A 54 -4.15 4.50 -7.52
C GLY A 54 -3.26 5.50 -8.26
N ASP A 55 -2.93 6.65 -7.67
CA ASP A 55 -2.16 7.73 -8.32
C ASP A 55 -0.64 7.52 -8.32
N ARG A 56 -0.17 6.26 -8.23
CA ARG A 56 1.24 5.96 -8.47
C ARG A 56 1.46 5.89 -9.98
N PRO A 57 2.31 6.76 -10.56
CA PRO A 57 2.57 6.73 -12.00
C PRO A 57 3.06 5.33 -12.40
N SER A 58 2.55 4.83 -13.53
CA SER A 58 2.83 3.49 -14.06
C SER A 58 4.33 3.19 -14.21
N SER A 59 5.16 4.23 -14.32
CA SER A 59 6.61 4.12 -14.31
C SER A 59 7.23 5.36 -13.65
N SER A 60 8.03 5.14 -12.59
CA SER A 60 8.80 6.19 -11.89
C SER A 60 9.67 7.02 -12.85
N ASP A 61 10.07 6.42 -13.97
CA ASP A 61 11.00 6.99 -14.95
C ASP A 61 10.30 7.97 -15.92
N GLU A 62 8.99 7.81 -16.15
CA GLU A 62 8.18 8.69 -16.99
C GLU A 62 7.86 10.01 -16.26
N TRP A 63 7.55 9.91 -14.97
CA TRP A 63 7.40 11.08 -14.11
C TRP A 63 8.69 11.90 -14.06
N LEU A 64 9.85 11.24 -13.86
CA LEU A 64 11.14 11.92 -13.78
C LEU A 64 11.50 12.66 -15.07
N ARG A 65 11.28 12.06 -16.25
CA ARG A 65 11.52 12.73 -17.54
C ARG A 65 10.60 13.94 -17.75
N SER A 66 9.37 13.88 -17.26
CA SER A 66 8.40 14.97 -17.33
C SER A 66 8.75 16.16 -16.41
N GLN A 67 9.68 15.96 -15.47
CA GLN A 67 10.17 17.01 -14.56
C GLN A 67 11.49 17.64 -15.01
N VAL A 68 12.07 17.22 -16.14
CA VAL A 68 13.33 17.80 -16.64
C VAL A 68 13.05 19.19 -17.25
N PRO A 69 13.74 20.26 -16.78
CA PRO A 69 13.57 21.59 -17.35
C PRO A 69 13.97 21.65 -18.84
N PRO A 70 13.32 22.51 -19.65
CA PRO A 70 13.50 22.54 -21.11
C PRO A 70 14.90 23.00 -21.58
N HIS A 71 15.71 23.56 -20.68
CA HIS A 71 17.07 24.03 -20.97
C HIS A 71 18.16 23.03 -20.51
N HIS A 72 17.78 21.84 -20.06
CA HIS A 72 18.74 20.78 -19.78
C HIS A 72 19.12 20.08 -21.10
N GLY A 73 20.13 20.62 -21.77
CA GLY A 73 20.77 20.11 -22.98
C GLY A 73 22.15 20.71 -23.15
#